data_AF-A0A819LPY4-F1
#
_entry.id   AF-A0A819LPY4-F1
#
_cell.length_a   1.000
_cell.length_b   1.000
_cell.length_c   1.000
_cell.angle_alpha   90.00
_cell.angle_beta   90.00
_cell.angle_gamma   90.00
#
_symmetry.space_group_name_H-M   'P 1'
#
loop_
_entity.id
_entity.type
_entity.pdbx_description
1 polymer ?
#
loop_
_entity_poly.entity_id
_entity_poly.type
_entity_poly.pdbx_seq_one_letter_code
_entity_poly.pdbx_strand_id
1 'polypeptide(L)'
;MPHLHQFDFHIRSIVQHAPCKELDIIRQTFVKQEQSIDCVLDYFNNEYDQCQIYSFPFIGTRLDFISNRFPLFDDKNSFLNVTMLLLFDDIKSFENIFFEHVSRALPLLKTLEVFNQIEQEKKSKITSMIIEFCHLTVVILHDIYVNYAKQLLCQSYLPCLTELVIRNNALSTIIDQNNQQSRNNCSKVETLQIVEPWIEPTTVNLKFFPRLHRKIHDKN
;
A
#
# COMPACT_ATOMS: atom_id res chain seq x y z
N MET A 1 -13.74 -39.14 5.84
CA MET A 1 -13.66 -37.69 5.53
C MET A 1 -12.36 -37.48 4.78
N PRO A 2 -12.35 -36.79 3.63
CA PRO A 2 -11.09 -36.49 2.95
C PRO A 2 -10.20 -35.69 3.90
N HIS A 3 -8.95 -36.11 4.05
CA HIS A 3 -7.95 -35.36 4.80
C HIS A 3 -7.69 -34.06 4.03
N LEU A 4 -8.07 -32.93 4.60
CA LEU A 4 -7.65 -31.63 4.08
C LEU A 4 -6.14 -31.56 4.31
N HIS A 5 -5.35 -31.71 3.25
CA HIS A 5 -3.89 -31.74 3.35
C HIS A 5 -3.28 -30.35 3.57
N GLN A 6 -4.04 -29.29 3.29
CA GLN A 6 -3.61 -27.91 3.43
C GLN A 6 -4.82 -27.00 3.68
N PHE A 7 -4.75 -26.15 4.71
CA PHE A 7 -5.80 -25.21 5.09
C PHE A 7 -5.25 -23.79 5.09
N ASP A 8 -5.49 -23.07 4.00
CA ASP A 8 -5.05 -21.68 3.84
C ASP A 8 -6.17 -20.70 4.17
N PHE A 9 -5.83 -19.69 4.95
CA PHE A 9 -6.79 -18.66 5.35
C PHE A 9 -6.09 -17.36 5.74
N HIS A 10 -6.85 -16.28 5.66
CA HIS A 10 -6.53 -14.99 6.24
C HIS A 10 -7.81 -14.47 6.89
N ILE A 11 -7.85 -14.54 8.22
CA ILE A 11 -8.98 -14.07 9.02
C ILE A 11 -8.60 -12.69 9.56
N ARG A 12 -9.53 -11.75 9.37
CA ARG A 12 -9.45 -10.40 9.92
C ARG A 12 -10.63 -10.18 10.85
N SER A 13 -10.35 -9.79 12.08
CA SER A 13 -11.36 -9.42 13.06
C SER A 13 -11.01 -8.09 13.71
N ILE A 14 -12.03 -7.27 13.94
CA ILE A 14 -11.89 -6.03 14.73
C ILE A 14 -12.23 -6.40 16.18
N VAL A 15 -11.34 -6.06 17.10
CA VAL A 15 -11.45 -6.39 18.52
C VAL A 15 -11.22 -5.15 19.36
N GLN A 16 -12.00 -4.98 20.43
CA GLN A 16 -11.80 -3.87 21.36
C GLN A 16 -10.61 -4.19 22.27
N HIS A 17 -9.47 -3.54 22.04
CA HIS A 17 -8.23 -3.66 22.82
C HIS A 17 -7.92 -5.07 23.36
N ALA A 18 -7.74 -6.04 22.45
CA ALA A 18 -7.46 -7.42 22.84
C ALA A 18 -6.08 -7.54 23.50
N PRO A 19 -5.95 -8.21 24.65
CA PRO A 19 -4.66 -8.45 25.27
C PRO A 19 -3.83 -9.42 24.43
N CYS A 20 -2.53 -9.14 24.25
CA CYS A 20 -1.59 -9.98 23.48
C CYS A 20 -1.60 -11.47 23.88
N LYS A 21 -1.93 -11.77 25.14
CA LYS A 21 -2.05 -13.14 25.68
C LYS A 21 -3.08 -13.99 24.92
N GLU A 22 -4.10 -13.38 24.33
CA GLU A 22 -5.10 -14.10 23.53
C GLU A 22 -4.53 -14.60 22.19
N LEU A 23 -3.59 -13.87 21.58
CA LEU A 23 -2.93 -14.31 20.35
C LEU A 23 -2.09 -15.57 20.57
N ASP A 24 -1.41 -15.67 21.71
CA ASP A 24 -0.61 -16.85 22.04
C ASP A 24 -1.49 -18.09 22.26
N ILE A 25 -2.67 -17.92 22.85
CA ILE A 25 -3.66 -18.99 22.99
C ILE A 25 -4.15 -19.44 21.60
N ILE A 26 -4.43 -18.50 20.69
CA ILE A 26 -4.80 -18.80 19.31
C ILE A 26 -3.67 -19.61 18.64
N ARG A 27 -2.42 -19.11 18.65
CA ARG A 27 -1.26 -19.82 18.07
C ARG A 27 -1.12 -21.24 18.64
N GLN A 28 -1.16 -21.38 19.96
CA GLN A 28 -1.04 -22.69 20.62
C GLN A 28 -2.18 -23.66 20.23
N THR A 29 -3.38 -23.14 19.97
CA THR A 29 -4.52 -23.96 19.57
C THR A 29 -4.32 -24.56 18.17
N PHE A 30 -3.83 -23.76 17.22
CA PHE A 30 -3.53 -24.24 15.87
C PHE A 30 -2.29 -25.15 15.82
N VAL A 31 -1.27 -24.86 16.62
CA VAL A 31 -0.08 -25.73 16.76
C VAL A 31 -0.47 -27.14 17.24
N LYS A 32 -1.41 -27.25 18.20
CA LYS A 32 -1.95 -28.55 18.65
C LYS A 32 -2.69 -29.33 17.56
N GLN A 33 -3.13 -28.65 16.51
CA GLN A 33 -3.79 -29.26 15.34
C GLN A 33 -2.83 -29.45 14.16
N GLU A 34 -1.51 -29.34 14.41
CA GLU A 34 -0.46 -29.48 13.39
C GLU A 34 -0.60 -28.45 12.24
N GLN A 35 -1.21 -27.30 12.53
CA GLN A 35 -1.33 -26.18 11.59
C GLN A 35 -0.32 -25.08 11.94
N SER A 36 0.39 -24.58 10.93
CA SER A 36 1.29 -23.43 11.09
C SER A 36 0.53 -22.16 10.75
N ILE A 37 0.44 -21.26 11.72
CA ILE A 37 -0.21 -19.96 11.58
C ILE A 37 0.67 -18.87 12.17
N ASP A 38 0.44 -17.63 11.75
CA ASP A 38 0.84 -16.47 12.53
C ASP A 38 -0.37 -15.58 12.81
N CYS A 39 -0.21 -14.72 13.80
CA CYS A 39 -1.24 -13.86 14.33
C CYS A 39 -0.63 -12.50 14.69
N VAL A 40 -1.28 -11.41 14.33
CA VAL A 40 -0.84 -10.06 14.71
C VAL A 40 -2.02 -9.22 15.15
N LEU A 41 -1.82 -8.43 16.20
CA LEU A 41 -2.68 -7.28 16.49
C LEU A 41 -2.11 -6.09 15.75
N ASP A 42 -2.74 -5.79 14.62
CA ASP A 42 -2.51 -4.56 13.89
C ASP A 42 -3.41 -3.46 14.47
N TYR A 43 -3.05 -2.20 14.26
CA TYR A 43 -3.87 -1.09 14.70
C TYR A 43 -5.04 -0.86 13.71
N PHE A 44 -6.22 -0.48 14.23
CA PHE A 44 -7.37 -0.11 13.38
C PHE A 44 -7.85 1.31 13.64
N ASN A 45 -8.22 1.63 14.88
CA ASN A 45 -8.57 2.99 15.30
C ASN A 45 -8.29 3.19 16.81
N ASN A 46 -8.60 4.36 17.39
CA ASN A 46 -8.33 4.68 18.80
C ASN A 46 -8.91 3.67 19.83
N GLU A 47 -9.96 2.94 19.49
CA GLU A 47 -10.69 2.06 20.41
C GLU A 47 -10.57 0.56 20.05
N TYR A 48 -10.10 0.27 18.84
CA TYR A 48 -10.10 -1.07 18.28
C TYR A 48 -8.76 -1.43 17.64
N ASP A 49 -8.39 -2.68 17.82
CA ASP A 49 -7.28 -3.32 17.11
C ASP A 49 -7.84 -4.26 16.03
N GLN A 50 -7.06 -4.47 14.98
CA GLN A 50 -7.32 -5.44 13.93
C GLN A 50 -6.49 -6.70 14.20
N CYS A 51 -7.13 -7.75 14.69
CA CYS A 51 -6.52 -9.07 14.77
C CYS A 51 -6.49 -9.70 13.38
N GLN A 52 -5.29 -10.04 12.92
CA GLN A 52 -5.07 -10.77 11.67
C GLN A 52 -4.45 -12.11 11.97
N ILE A 53 -5.12 -13.19 11.56
CA ILE A 53 -4.66 -14.57 11.72
C ILE A 53 -4.53 -15.17 10.33
N TYR A 54 -3.39 -15.77 10.00
CA TYR A 54 -3.16 -16.30 8.67
C TYR A 54 -2.31 -17.56 8.68
N SER A 55 -2.48 -18.41 7.66
CA SER A 55 -1.61 -19.58 7.45
C SER A 55 -0.17 -19.14 7.20
N PHE A 56 0.78 -19.92 7.72
CA PHE A 56 2.21 -19.67 7.57
C PHE A 56 2.89 -20.84 6.84
N PRO A 57 3.58 -20.62 5.71
CA PRO A 57 3.80 -19.33 5.04
C PRO A 57 2.52 -18.74 4.44
N PHE A 58 2.47 -17.42 4.27
CA PHE A 58 1.29 -16.76 3.70
C PHE A 58 1.17 -17.03 2.19
N ILE A 59 0.03 -17.56 1.76
CA ILE A 59 -0.24 -17.89 0.35
C ILE A 59 -1.20 -16.89 -0.31
N GLY A 60 -1.82 -16.02 0.49
CA GLY A 60 -2.72 -14.99 -0.02
C GLY A 60 -2.02 -14.01 -0.97
N THR A 61 -2.80 -13.41 -1.86
CA THR A 61 -2.32 -12.44 -2.84
C THR A 61 -2.58 -10.99 -2.45
N ARG A 62 -3.30 -10.78 -1.33
CA ARG A 62 -3.78 -9.48 -0.87
C ARG A 62 -3.53 -9.29 0.61
N LEU A 63 -3.13 -8.08 0.98
CA LEU A 63 -3.10 -7.60 2.34
C LEU A 63 -3.89 -6.28 2.39
N ASP A 64 -5.04 -6.31 3.05
CA ASP A 64 -5.96 -5.18 3.08
C ASP A 64 -5.99 -4.55 4.50
N PHE A 65 -5.97 -3.21 4.57
CA PHE A 65 -6.00 -2.42 5.81
C PHE A 65 -4.82 -2.71 6.74
N ILE A 66 -3.62 -2.49 6.20
CA ILE A 66 -2.37 -2.65 6.92
C ILE A 66 -1.94 -1.31 7.53
N SER A 67 -1.74 -1.28 8.84
CA SER A 67 -1.25 -0.09 9.54
C SER A 67 0.27 -0.07 9.63
N ASN A 68 0.82 1.03 10.17
CA ASN A 68 2.26 1.16 10.38
C ASN A 68 2.82 0.19 11.45
N ARG A 69 1.96 -0.53 12.19
CA ARG A 69 2.36 -1.51 13.21
C ARG A 69 2.47 -2.93 12.68
N PHE A 70 1.97 -3.21 11.49
CA PHE A 70 2.00 -4.57 10.93
C PHE A 70 3.46 -5.00 10.69
N PRO A 71 3.82 -6.26 11.01
CA PRO A 71 5.19 -6.76 10.96
C PRO A 71 5.63 -7.10 9.52
N LEU A 72 5.49 -6.16 8.58
CA LEU A 72 6.09 -6.26 7.23
C LEU A 72 7.63 -6.15 7.29
N PHE A 73 8.20 -5.90 8.47
CA PHE A 73 9.61 -5.55 8.66
C PHE A 73 10.53 -6.72 9.03
N ASP A 74 10.00 -7.93 9.23
CA ASP A 74 10.83 -9.11 9.52
C ASP A 74 11.20 -9.82 8.20
N ASP A 75 12.49 -9.94 7.91
CA ASP A 75 13.12 -10.38 6.65
C ASP A 75 12.85 -11.85 6.28
N LYS A 76 11.82 -12.47 6.85
CA LYS A 76 11.46 -13.88 6.63
C LYS A 76 10.75 -14.14 5.30
N ASN A 77 10.65 -13.12 4.42
CA ASN A 77 9.95 -13.24 3.14
C ASN A 77 8.53 -13.84 3.31
N SER A 78 7.83 -13.46 4.37
CA SER A 78 6.57 -14.10 4.75
C SER A 78 5.44 -13.88 3.75
N PHE A 79 5.55 -12.89 2.86
CA PHE A 79 4.46 -12.37 2.02
C PHE A 79 4.78 -12.34 0.52
N LEU A 80 5.66 -13.23 0.03
CA LEU A 80 6.14 -13.21 -1.36
C LEU A 80 5.04 -13.24 -2.43
N ASN A 81 3.89 -13.84 -2.14
CA ASN A 81 2.77 -13.97 -3.08
C ASN A 81 1.87 -12.73 -3.13
N VAL A 82 2.07 -11.76 -2.25
CA VAL A 82 1.23 -10.56 -2.18
C VAL A 82 1.49 -9.68 -3.40
N THR A 83 0.40 -9.39 -4.10
CA THR A 83 0.40 -8.54 -5.30
C THR A 83 -0.43 -7.27 -5.09
N MET A 84 -1.24 -7.20 -4.03
CA MET A 84 -2.02 -6.02 -3.67
C MET A 84 -1.89 -5.69 -2.19
N LEU A 85 -1.60 -4.43 -1.89
CA LEU A 85 -1.49 -3.90 -0.54
C LEU A 85 -2.36 -2.65 -0.40
N LEU A 86 -3.21 -2.62 0.61
CA LEU A 86 -3.96 -1.43 1.03
C LEU A 86 -3.44 -0.97 2.39
N LEU A 87 -2.86 0.22 2.43
CA LEU A 87 -2.33 0.88 3.62
C LEU A 87 -3.35 1.86 4.20
N PHE A 88 -3.60 1.74 5.50
CA PHE A 88 -4.50 2.62 6.25
C PHE A 88 -3.98 2.81 7.67
N ASP A 89 -3.80 4.05 8.10
CA ASP A 89 -3.48 4.40 9.49
C ASP A 89 -3.95 5.84 9.76
N ASP A 90 -4.81 6.02 10.77
CA ASP A 90 -5.40 7.31 11.17
C ASP A 90 -4.79 7.86 12.47
N ILE A 91 -3.74 7.23 13.02
CA ILE A 91 -2.93 7.77 14.13
C ILE A 91 -1.50 8.11 13.70
N LYS A 92 -0.89 7.29 12.83
CA LYS A 92 0.51 7.47 12.43
C LYS A 92 0.67 7.67 10.93
N SER A 93 1.63 8.51 10.57
CA SER A 93 2.13 8.62 9.21
C SER A 93 2.92 7.37 8.78
N PHE A 94 2.88 7.02 7.49
CA PHE A 94 3.80 6.05 6.91
C PHE A 94 5.09 6.77 6.49
N GLU A 95 6.17 6.58 7.23
CA GLU A 95 7.45 7.23 6.93
C GLU A 95 8.17 6.58 5.74
N ASN A 96 9.18 7.24 5.17
CA ASN A 96 9.92 6.74 4.01
C ASN A 96 10.45 5.30 4.18
N ILE A 97 11.01 5.00 5.36
CA ILE A 97 11.52 3.68 5.72
C ILE A 97 10.44 2.59 5.67
N PHE A 98 9.17 2.94 5.89
CA PHE A 98 8.05 2.00 5.78
C PHE A 98 7.95 1.48 4.34
N PHE A 99 7.98 2.38 3.36
CA PHE A 99 7.87 2.02 1.95
C PHE A 99 9.10 1.26 1.45
N GLU A 100 10.28 1.53 1.99
CA GLU A 100 11.49 0.73 1.75
C GLU A 100 11.31 -0.72 2.23
N HIS A 101 10.71 -0.91 3.41
CA HIS A 101 10.41 -2.25 3.89
C HIS A 101 9.33 -2.93 3.05
N VAL A 102 8.28 -2.21 2.65
CA VAL A 102 7.24 -2.74 1.77
C VAL A 102 7.85 -3.23 0.46
N SER A 103 8.75 -2.46 -0.16
CA SER A 103 9.35 -2.84 -1.45
C SER A 103 10.24 -4.09 -1.33
N ARG A 104 10.87 -4.31 -0.17
CA ARG A 104 11.66 -5.52 0.12
C ARG A 104 10.79 -6.73 0.45
N ALA A 105 9.80 -6.55 1.33
CA ALA A 105 8.96 -7.63 1.82
C ALA A 105 7.96 -8.13 0.77
N LEU A 106 7.52 -7.24 -0.13
CA LEU A 106 6.52 -7.51 -1.16
C LEU A 106 7.09 -7.32 -2.57
N PRO A 107 8.06 -8.16 -3.00
CA PRO A 107 8.76 -7.94 -4.26
C PRO A 107 7.83 -8.05 -5.49
N LEU A 108 6.71 -8.77 -5.39
CA LEU A 108 5.73 -8.95 -6.48
C LEU A 108 4.56 -7.96 -6.44
N LEU A 109 4.65 -6.90 -5.62
CA LEU A 109 3.57 -5.92 -5.47
C LEU A 109 3.22 -5.24 -6.81
N LYS A 110 1.95 -5.36 -7.22
CA LYS A 110 1.39 -4.78 -8.46
C LYS A 110 0.45 -3.62 -8.18
N THR A 111 -0.23 -3.63 -7.05
CA THR A 111 -1.18 -2.59 -6.64
C THR A 111 -0.85 -2.12 -5.25
N LEU A 112 -0.64 -0.81 -5.11
CA LEU A 112 -0.45 -0.14 -3.83
C LEU A 112 -1.53 0.93 -3.67
N GLU A 113 -2.37 0.74 -2.68
CA GLU A 113 -3.36 1.72 -2.26
C GLU A 113 -2.94 2.33 -0.93
N VAL A 114 -2.96 3.65 -0.84
CA VAL A 114 -2.55 4.40 0.35
C VAL A 114 -3.66 5.36 0.75
N PHE A 115 -4.13 5.22 1.98
CA PHE A 115 -5.00 6.15 2.65
C PHE A 115 -4.34 6.60 3.96
N ASN A 116 -3.87 7.85 4.01
CA ASN A 116 -3.27 8.41 5.22
C ASN A 116 -3.33 9.95 5.18
N GLN A 117 -4.13 10.53 6.06
CA GLN A 117 -4.34 11.98 6.14
C GLN A 117 -3.30 12.69 7.03
N ILE A 118 -2.37 11.95 7.64
CA ILE A 118 -1.35 12.47 8.55
C ILE A 118 -0.08 12.76 7.76
N GLU A 119 0.40 13.99 7.83
CA GLU A 119 1.65 14.40 7.20
C GLU A 119 2.84 13.59 7.74
N GLN A 120 3.66 13.00 6.87
CA GLN A 120 4.95 12.41 7.24
C GLN A 120 5.84 13.43 7.99
N GLU A 121 6.28 13.07 9.18
CA GLU A 121 7.07 13.95 10.07
C GLU A 121 8.53 14.04 9.62
N LYS A 122 9.09 12.90 9.18
CA LYS A 122 10.51 12.83 8.79
C LYS A 122 10.60 13.14 7.31
N LYS A 123 10.77 14.43 6.98
CA LYS A 123 11.24 14.84 5.65
C LYS A 123 12.47 14.01 5.32
N SER A 124 12.35 13.19 4.28
CA SER A 124 13.35 12.23 3.80
C SER A 124 14.77 12.69 4.12
N LYS A 125 15.32 12.23 5.26
CA LYS A 125 16.78 12.27 5.42
C LYS A 125 17.25 11.41 4.27
N ILE A 126 17.96 12.03 3.33
CA ILE A 126 18.36 11.46 2.05
C ILE A 126 19.10 10.15 2.35
N THR A 127 18.36 9.05 2.42
CA THR A 127 18.90 7.73 2.21
C THR A 127 19.24 7.74 0.73
N SER A 128 20.51 7.52 0.41
CA SER A 128 21.01 7.55 -0.98
C SER A 128 20.42 6.45 -1.86
N MET A 129 19.56 5.60 -1.30
CA MET A 129 18.91 4.49 -1.97
C MET A 129 17.52 4.90 -2.44
N ILE A 130 17.30 4.81 -3.75
CA ILE A 130 15.97 4.96 -4.37
C ILE A 130 15.15 3.73 -3.97
N ILE A 131 13.91 3.94 -3.50
CA ILE A 131 12.97 2.84 -3.25
C ILE A 131 12.49 2.30 -4.60
N GLU A 132 12.66 1.01 -4.84
CA GLU A 132 12.33 0.38 -6.13
C GLU A 132 11.10 -0.50 -6.00
N PHE A 133 10.05 -0.18 -6.76
CA PHE A 133 8.86 -1.03 -6.91
C PHE A 133 8.80 -1.58 -8.33
N CYS A 134 9.59 -2.62 -8.59
CA CYS A 134 9.84 -3.14 -9.94
C CYS A 134 8.58 -3.63 -10.68
N HIS A 135 7.55 -4.07 -9.96
CA HIS A 135 6.34 -4.66 -10.52
C HIS A 135 5.08 -3.83 -10.28
N LEU A 136 5.21 -2.65 -9.66
CA LEU A 136 4.06 -1.83 -9.29
C LEU A 136 3.46 -1.17 -10.52
N THR A 137 2.25 -1.59 -10.87
CA THR A 137 1.49 -1.15 -12.05
C THR A 137 0.40 -0.14 -11.71
N VAL A 138 -0.16 -0.23 -10.51
CA VAL A 138 -1.29 0.58 -10.05
C VAL A 138 -0.92 1.27 -8.74
N VAL A 139 -1.02 2.59 -8.71
CA VAL A 139 -0.86 3.39 -7.50
C VAL A 139 -2.14 4.17 -7.25
N ILE A 140 -2.73 3.95 -6.08
CA ILE A 140 -3.98 4.58 -5.67
C ILE A 140 -3.72 5.42 -4.43
N LEU A 141 -3.90 6.73 -4.54
CA LEU A 141 -3.60 7.71 -3.52
C LEU A 141 -4.89 8.42 -3.10
N HIS A 142 -5.63 7.79 -2.19
CA HIS A 142 -6.89 8.30 -1.66
C HIS A 142 -6.65 9.14 -0.42
N ASP A 143 -7.16 10.37 -0.45
CA ASP A 143 -7.19 11.26 0.72
C ASP A 143 -5.85 11.37 1.44
N ILE A 144 -4.76 11.39 0.68
CA ILE A 144 -3.41 11.47 1.23
C ILE A 144 -2.92 12.90 1.40
N TYR A 145 -1.95 13.06 2.28
CA TYR A 145 -1.10 14.25 2.29
C TYR A 145 -0.14 14.26 1.09
N VAL A 146 0.23 15.44 0.59
CA VAL A 146 0.98 15.56 -0.69
C VAL A 146 2.40 14.97 -0.66
N ASN A 147 2.99 14.81 0.51
CA ASN A 147 4.33 14.24 0.66
C ASN A 147 4.38 12.74 0.31
N TYR A 148 3.30 11.98 0.54
CA TYR A 148 3.21 10.60 0.06
C TYR A 148 3.27 10.52 -1.46
N ALA A 149 2.55 11.40 -2.17
CA ALA A 149 2.62 11.49 -3.62
C ALA A 149 4.03 11.88 -4.09
N LYS A 150 4.69 12.83 -3.41
CA LYS A 150 6.08 13.20 -3.72
C LYS A 150 7.04 12.04 -3.52
N GLN A 151 6.89 11.27 -2.45
CA GLN A 151 7.75 10.13 -2.20
C GLN A 151 7.61 9.05 -3.27
N LEU A 152 6.36 8.64 -3.55
CA LEU A 152 6.10 7.57 -4.52
C LEU A 152 6.42 8.02 -5.94
N LEU A 153 5.97 9.21 -6.36
CA LEU A 153 6.13 9.65 -7.75
C LEU A 153 7.47 10.31 -8.02
N CYS A 154 8.07 11.06 -7.08
CA CYS A 154 9.30 11.81 -7.33
C CYS A 154 10.56 11.16 -6.74
N GLN A 155 10.44 10.28 -5.73
CA GLN A 155 11.60 9.73 -5.00
C GLN A 155 11.75 8.20 -5.10
N SER A 156 10.81 7.52 -5.76
CA SER A 156 10.84 6.08 -5.98
C SER A 156 11.04 5.75 -7.46
N TYR A 157 11.42 4.51 -7.77
CA TYR A 157 11.47 3.98 -9.12
C TYR A 157 10.26 3.10 -9.39
N LEU A 158 9.41 3.53 -10.32
CA LEU A 158 8.14 2.90 -10.68
C LEU A 158 8.12 2.54 -12.18
N PRO A 159 8.94 1.60 -12.65
CA PRO A 159 9.13 1.34 -14.08
C PRO A 159 7.87 0.79 -14.78
N CYS A 160 6.92 0.24 -14.04
CA CYS A 160 5.75 -0.43 -14.57
C CYS A 160 4.45 0.34 -14.33
N LEU A 161 4.50 1.57 -13.81
CA LEU A 161 3.31 2.35 -13.49
C LEU A 161 2.48 2.65 -14.75
N THR A 162 1.28 2.09 -14.82
CA THR A 162 0.32 2.28 -15.93
C THR A 162 -0.99 2.93 -15.47
N GLU A 163 -1.31 2.83 -14.18
CA GLU A 163 -2.53 3.41 -13.61
C GLU A 163 -2.23 4.23 -12.36
N LEU A 164 -2.73 5.46 -12.34
CA LEU A 164 -2.59 6.39 -11.22
C LEU A 164 -3.96 6.95 -10.84
N VAL A 165 -4.33 6.75 -9.58
CA VAL A 165 -5.48 7.41 -8.95
C VAL A 165 -4.94 8.41 -7.93
N ILE A 166 -5.26 9.69 -8.06
CA ILE A 166 -4.69 10.76 -7.23
C ILE A 166 -5.62 11.97 -7.12
N ARG A 167 -5.58 12.71 -6.01
CA ARG A 167 -6.28 13.99 -5.88
C ARG A 167 -5.65 15.09 -6.73
N ASN A 168 -6.47 16.00 -7.27
CA ASN A 168 -6.01 17.06 -8.18
C ASN A 168 -4.97 18.01 -7.55
N ASN A 169 -5.15 18.39 -6.28
CA ASN A 169 -4.20 19.27 -5.57
C ASN A 169 -2.79 18.63 -5.44
N ALA A 170 -2.73 17.35 -5.10
CA ALA A 170 -1.49 16.60 -5.03
C ALA A 170 -0.87 16.46 -6.43
N LEU A 171 -1.66 16.09 -7.44
CA LEU A 171 -1.20 15.99 -8.82
C LEU A 171 -0.61 17.31 -9.34
N SER A 172 -1.32 18.43 -9.16
CA SER A 172 -0.87 19.77 -9.57
C SER A 172 0.48 20.10 -8.94
N THR A 173 0.63 19.83 -7.64
CA THR A 173 1.91 20.04 -6.92
C THR A 173 3.05 19.22 -7.53
N ILE A 174 2.81 17.97 -7.94
CA ILE A 174 3.82 17.10 -8.55
C ILE A 174 4.20 17.59 -9.94
N ILE A 175 3.22 18.01 -10.75
CA ILE A 175 3.45 18.55 -12.10
C ILE A 175 4.26 19.85 -12.02
N ASP A 176 3.90 20.76 -11.11
CA ASP A 176 4.56 22.06 -10.96
C ASP A 176 6.02 21.94 -10.53
N GLN A 177 6.35 20.92 -9.74
CA GLN A 177 7.74 20.62 -9.39
C GLN A 177 8.59 20.20 -10.59
N ASN A 178 7.96 19.68 -11.65
CA ASN A 178 8.59 19.33 -12.91
C ASN A 178 9.88 18.48 -12.71
N ASN A 179 9.81 17.48 -11.83
CA ASN A 179 10.92 16.61 -11.47
C ASN A 179 11.13 15.51 -12.53
N GLN A 180 12.37 15.24 -12.94
CA GLN A 180 12.66 14.23 -13.97
C GLN A 180 12.19 12.82 -13.59
N GLN A 181 12.35 12.42 -12.34
CA GLN A 181 11.91 11.11 -11.85
C GLN A 181 10.39 10.99 -11.93
N SER A 182 9.66 12.03 -11.54
CA SER A 182 8.20 12.05 -11.65
C SER A 182 7.72 11.94 -13.10
N ARG A 183 8.40 12.61 -14.04
CA ARG A 183 8.14 12.45 -15.49
C ARG A 183 8.42 11.02 -15.95
N ASN A 184 9.53 10.42 -15.51
CA ASN A 184 9.88 9.05 -15.89
C ASN A 184 8.83 8.05 -15.40
N ASN A 185 8.48 8.12 -14.10
CA ASN A 185 7.48 7.26 -13.49
C ASN A 185 6.10 7.42 -14.16
N CYS A 186 5.70 8.65 -14.48
CA CYS A 186 4.38 8.93 -15.06
C CYS A 186 4.33 8.76 -16.59
N SER A 187 5.46 8.58 -17.27
CA SER A 187 5.53 8.49 -18.74
C SER A 187 4.75 7.32 -19.34
N LYS A 188 4.54 6.25 -18.55
CA LYS A 188 3.83 5.04 -18.97
C LYS A 188 2.38 4.98 -18.49
N VAL A 189 1.92 5.98 -17.75
CA VAL A 189 0.54 6.03 -17.25
C VAL A 189 -0.43 6.14 -18.44
N GLU A 190 -1.28 5.13 -18.56
CA GLU A 190 -2.31 4.97 -19.58
C GLU A 190 -3.69 5.34 -19.02
N THR A 191 -3.88 5.16 -17.71
CA THR A 191 -5.11 5.49 -16.97
C THR A 191 -4.77 6.44 -15.83
N LEU A 192 -5.33 7.65 -15.89
CA LEU A 192 -5.25 8.65 -14.81
C LEU A 192 -6.66 8.93 -14.31
N GLN A 193 -6.94 8.59 -13.06
CA GLN A 193 -8.17 8.96 -12.38
C GLN A 193 -7.88 10.08 -11.38
N ILE A 194 -8.46 11.24 -11.62
CA ILE A 194 -8.36 12.37 -10.72
C ILE A 194 -9.56 12.31 -9.78
N VAL A 195 -9.29 12.18 -8.48
CA VAL A 195 -10.35 12.16 -7.45
C VAL A 195 -10.60 13.59 -7.00
N GLU A 196 -11.80 14.06 -7.32
CA GLU A 196 -12.27 15.43 -7.13
C GLU A 196 -13.64 15.36 -6.46
N PRO A 197 -13.83 15.90 -5.25
CA PRO A 197 -15.18 16.10 -4.77
C PRO A 197 -15.84 17.32 -5.45
N TRP A 198 -15.10 18.35 -5.95
CA TRP A 198 -15.73 19.63 -6.36
C TRP A 198 -15.02 20.52 -7.42
N ILE A 199 -13.93 20.14 -8.10
CA ILE A 199 -13.24 21.01 -9.09
C ILE A 199 -13.14 20.30 -10.45
N GLU A 200 -13.30 21.05 -11.54
CA GLU A 200 -13.03 20.54 -12.88
C GLU A 200 -11.53 20.23 -13.03
N PRO A 201 -11.15 19.07 -13.59
CA PRO A 201 -9.75 18.72 -13.79
C PRO A 201 -9.05 19.82 -14.59
N THR A 202 -8.09 20.51 -13.96
CA THR A 202 -7.18 21.41 -14.65
C THR A 202 -6.57 20.65 -15.82
N THR A 203 -6.53 21.25 -17.02
CA THR A 203 -6.03 20.62 -18.25
C THR A 203 -4.81 19.75 -17.99
N VAL A 204 -5.00 18.43 -18.06
CA VAL A 204 -3.94 17.46 -17.79
C VAL A 204 -2.77 17.75 -18.72
N ASN A 205 -1.58 17.95 -18.14
CA ASN A 205 -0.37 18.21 -18.92
C ASN A 205 0.02 16.95 -19.70
N LEU A 206 -0.36 16.88 -20.98
CA LEU A 206 -0.08 15.73 -21.85
C LEU A 206 1.42 15.49 -22.08
N LYS A 207 2.29 16.47 -21.81
CA LYS A 207 3.75 16.23 -21.80
C LYS A 207 4.19 15.37 -20.62
N PHE A 208 3.42 15.38 -19.53
CA PHE A 208 3.68 14.60 -18.33
C PHE A 208 3.09 13.19 -18.42
N PHE A 209 1.97 13.04 -19.15
CA PHE A 209 1.28 11.77 -19.37
C PHE A 209 1.13 11.47 -20.88
N PRO A 210 2.22 11.15 -21.59
CA PRO A 210 2.21 11.01 -23.04
C PRO A 210 1.40 9.80 -23.54
N ARG A 211 1.13 8.81 -22.67
CA ARG A 211 0.36 7.61 -22.99
C ARG A 211 -1.10 7.64 -22.52
N LEU A 212 -1.55 8.75 -21.92
CA LEU A 212 -2.90 8.83 -21.40
C LEU A 212 -3.90 8.61 -22.54
N HIS A 213 -4.63 7.49 -22.48
CA HIS A 213 -5.71 7.25 -23.41
C HIS A 213 -6.79 8.28 -23.09
N ARG A 214 -7.12 9.15 -24.05
CA ARG A 214 -8.27 10.04 -23.95
C ARG A 214 -9.54 9.19 -23.94
N LYS A 215 -9.91 8.61 -22.80
CA LYS A 215 -11.31 8.28 -22.53
C LYS A 215 -12.00 9.59 -22.21
N ILE A 216 -12.36 10.31 -23.27
CA ILE A 216 -13.44 11.29 -23.20
C ILE A 216 -14.66 10.43 -22.86
N HIS A 217 -15.04 10.42 -21.58
CA HIS A 217 -16.40 10.05 -21.24
C HIS A 217 -17.27 11.18 -21.78
N ASP A 218 -17.69 11.05 -23.03
CA ASP A 218 -18.92 11.68 -23.49
C ASP A 218 -20.03 11.06 -22.64
N LYS A 219 -20.33 11.73 -21.52
CA LYS A 219 -21.58 11.53 -20.82
C LYS A 219 -22.66 12.13 -21.71
N ASN A 220 -23.33 11.27 -22.48
CA ASN A 220 -24.72 11.51 -22.88
C ASN A 220 -25.62 11.49 -21.64
#